data_AF-A0A510V2E4-F1
#
_entry.id   AF-A0A510V2E4-F1
#
_cell.length_a   1.000
_cell.length_b   1.000
_cell.length_c   1.000
_cell.angle_alpha   90.00
_cell.angle_beta   90.00
_cell.angle_gamma   90.00
#
_symmetry.space_group_name_H-M   'P 1'
#
loop_
_entity.id
_entity.type
_entity.pdbx_description
1 polymer ?
#
loop_
_entity_poly.entity_id
_entity_poly.type
_entity_poly.pdbx_seq_one_letter_code
_entity_poly.pdbx_strand_id
1 'polypeptide(L)'
;MTGLPDGFSPRPYPEIVRDTLTTLTGGTVREVVTVPAGELVVLDTLADRPIRRVSHLQGVVDVVRPLRDANGDVVRDTQGAAVSETVPVPYRFTDADFEVVATGQNGTERDAIRFRPTGRRPPTGSTVVVNYYPSQARPAPVTDLNVGSVARTLLESVARELALVELQLDAVYRSAYLDTAQGTSLDKVVALVGVTRRPGGVPTVRVRFARAAGSTGRVAVPVGTVVSDADSNRYATTVPLVLEPGEDSREVLAAAVSPATPAAAAGALDRLEVLIAGVGTVTNESPAAAAGSAETDDDLRRRSRGALAVAARGTLDALRLGVQNIEGVLDVTATEFPHGVPGEVALSISYDGEPTPELLALVRERIDDLRPAGIRVNPVSTAQQPVQVTATVVLAGSGVGGAELVSLQEALEERVSAVLRDVPPEGTARQGPLSAAALSDPRVVDATFTLSLGGDPQPSVTAPAGTVLAPVRPFTLLVTTESGAGPSADVLVDALVPLHLAPGVTAADAEQALSLAARSWAATLGAGTAVTVDGFIAAVRDDTRYAVVRADVALTTEAGERFLRLGDGLGAHPVGTDDKVEIRSVALDVREGGA
;
A
#
# COMPACT_ATOMS: atom_id res chain seq x y z
N MET A 1 -17.68 -33.07 22.00
CA MET A 1 -18.58 -31.92 21.71
C MET A 1 -17.78 -30.64 21.92
N THR A 2 -17.20 -30.13 20.85
CA THR A 2 -16.51 -28.83 20.79
C THR A 2 -17.43 -27.89 20.02
N GLY A 3 -17.65 -26.70 20.59
CA GLY A 3 -18.62 -25.72 20.10
C GLY A 3 -18.43 -25.40 18.63
N LEU A 4 -19.55 -25.32 17.91
CA LEU A 4 -19.61 -24.60 16.64
C LEU A 4 -19.07 -23.18 16.92
N PRO A 5 -18.02 -22.73 16.23
CA PRO A 5 -17.54 -21.36 16.42
C PRO A 5 -18.61 -20.37 15.95
N ASP A 6 -18.70 -19.27 16.66
CA ASP A 6 -19.58 -18.14 16.39
C ASP A 6 -19.30 -17.56 14.99
N GLY A 7 -20.15 -17.90 14.01
CA GLY A 7 -20.12 -17.31 12.67
C GLY A 7 -19.28 -18.06 11.62
N PHE A 8 -19.56 -17.74 10.35
CA PHE A 8 -18.81 -18.27 9.21
C PHE A 8 -17.49 -17.52 9.06
N SER A 9 -16.37 -18.23 9.10
CA SER A 9 -15.04 -17.70 8.78
C SER A 9 -14.43 -18.55 7.67
N PRO A 10 -13.96 -17.96 6.56
CA PRO A 10 -13.38 -18.72 5.47
C PRO A 10 -12.09 -19.39 5.94
N ARG A 11 -11.95 -20.69 5.65
CA ARG A 11 -10.78 -21.46 6.03
C ARG A 11 -9.61 -21.10 5.12
N PRO A 12 -8.36 -21.07 5.65
CA PRO A 12 -7.20 -20.89 4.81
C PRO A 12 -7.02 -22.10 3.87
N TYR A 13 -6.55 -21.83 2.65
CA TYR A 13 -6.39 -22.85 1.61
C TYR A 13 -5.67 -24.15 2.05
N PRO A 14 -4.56 -24.11 2.82
CA PRO A 14 -3.90 -25.33 3.31
C PRO A 14 -4.78 -26.21 4.19
N GLU A 15 -5.69 -25.63 4.96
CA GLU A 15 -6.64 -26.37 5.79
C GLU A 15 -7.71 -27.03 4.91
N ILE A 16 -8.23 -26.35 3.89
CA ILE A 16 -9.19 -26.92 2.94
C ILE A 16 -8.58 -28.10 2.20
N VAL A 17 -7.32 -27.98 1.75
CA VAL A 17 -6.59 -29.09 1.11
C VAL A 17 -6.42 -30.26 2.08
N ARG A 18 -6.03 -29.99 3.33
CA ARG A 18 -5.87 -31.01 4.36
C ARG A 18 -7.19 -31.73 4.66
N ASP A 19 -8.28 -31.00 4.84
CA ASP A 19 -9.62 -31.54 5.11
C ASP A 19 -10.13 -32.37 3.94
N THR A 20 -9.91 -31.91 2.70
CA THR A 20 -10.29 -32.64 1.49
C THR A 20 -9.53 -33.96 1.36
N LEU A 21 -8.21 -33.94 1.62
CA LEU A 21 -7.38 -35.15 1.62
C LEU A 21 -7.74 -36.12 2.76
N THR A 22 -8.03 -35.59 3.94
CA THR A 22 -8.46 -36.37 5.11
C THR A 22 -9.82 -37.04 4.84
N THR A 23 -10.77 -36.28 4.29
CA THR A 23 -12.12 -36.76 3.96
C THR A 23 -12.10 -37.85 2.87
N LEU A 24 -11.30 -37.65 1.82
CA LEU A 24 -11.20 -38.62 0.73
C LEU A 24 -10.59 -39.94 1.19
N THR A 25 -9.59 -39.86 2.08
CA THR A 25 -8.76 -41.02 2.39
C THR A 25 -9.16 -41.74 3.68
N GLY A 26 -10.01 -41.10 4.50
CA GLY A 26 -10.45 -41.61 5.80
C GLY A 26 -9.32 -41.73 6.83
N GLY A 27 -8.15 -41.16 6.54
CA GLY A 27 -6.96 -41.13 7.40
C GLY A 27 -6.48 -39.70 7.65
N THR A 28 -5.49 -39.55 8.51
CA THR A 28 -4.92 -38.25 8.85
C THR A 28 -3.77 -37.94 7.91
N VAL A 29 -3.80 -36.76 7.30
CA VAL A 29 -2.76 -36.27 6.39
C VAL A 29 -2.03 -35.08 7.02
N ARG A 30 -0.70 -35.16 7.02
CA ARG A 30 0.26 -34.15 7.50
C ARG A 30 0.06 -33.73 8.94
N GLU A 31 -0.19 -34.69 9.84
CA GLU A 31 -0.11 -34.41 11.26
C GLU A 31 1.33 -34.04 11.63
N VAL A 32 1.51 -32.91 12.31
CA VAL A 32 2.81 -32.47 12.80
C VAL A 32 2.89 -32.85 14.27
N VAL A 33 3.88 -33.67 14.61
CA VAL A 33 4.09 -34.16 15.98
C VAL A 33 5.52 -33.84 16.41
N THR A 34 5.67 -33.37 17.64
CA THR A 34 6.99 -33.14 18.23
C THR A 34 7.56 -34.45 18.76
N VAL A 35 8.80 -34.75 18.42
CA VAL A 35 9.52 -35.94 18.88
C VAL A 35 9.83 -35.77 20.38
N PRO A 36 9.24 -36.58 21.28
CA PRO A 36 9.47 -36.44 22.71
C PRO A 36 10.84 -36.98 23.10
N ALA A 37 11.28 -36.73 24.33
CA ALA A 37 12.53 -37.25 24.89
C ALA A 37 12.53 -38.78 25.15
N GLY A 38 11.50 -39.49 24.71
CA GLY A 38 11.34 -40.94 24.84
C GLY A 38 11.30 -41.65 23.49
N GLU A 39 11.19 -42.98 23.50
CA GLU A 39 11.24 -43.82 22.28
C GLU A 39 9.96 -43.79 21.43
N LEU A 40 8.88 -43.20 21.95
CA LEU A 40 7.54 -43.29 21.37
C LEU A 40 7.03 -41.91 20.95
N VAL A 41 6.75 -41.73 19.66
CA VAL A 41 6.02 -40.58 19.13
C VAL A 41 4.53 -40.92 19.15
N VAL A 42 3.78 -40.31 20.07
CA VAL A 42 2.33 -40.49 20.20
C VAL A 42 1.64 -39.52 19.23
N LEU A 43 0.69 -40.03 18.43
CA LEU A 43 -0.09 -39.20 17.51
C LEU A 43 -1.30 -38.63 18.26
N ASP A 44 -1.51 -37.32 18.17
CA ASP A 44 -2.45 -36.59 19.02
C ASP A 44 -3.90 -36.63 18.50
N THR A 45 -4.07 -36.78 17.18
CA THR A 45 -5.39 -36.63 16.54
C THR A 45 -6.26 -37.88 16.51
N LEU A 46 -5.80 -39.03 17.02
CA LEU A 46 -6.60 -40.26 17.11
C LEU A 46 -6.41 -40.98 18.44
N ALA A 47 -7.22 -40.60 19.43
CA ALA A 47 -7.20 -41.19 20.76
C ALA A 47 -7.76 -42.64 20.82
N ASP A 48 -8.57 -43.08 19.85
CA ASP A 48 -9.37 -44.32 19.97
C ASP A 48 -9.47 -45.18 18.68
N ARG A 49 -8.47 -45.17 17.78
CA ARG A 49 -8.50 -46.03 16.57
C ARG A 49 -7.12 -46.61 16.25
N PRO A 50 -6.95 -47.95 16.22
CA PRO A 50 -5.67 -48.55 15.83
C PRO A 50 -5.37 -48.26 14.36
N ILE A 51 -4.16 -47.78 14.10
CA ILE A 51 -3.50 -47.46 12.83
C ILE A 51 -3.26 -48.75 12.04
N ARG A 52 -3.71 -48.75 10.78
CA ARG A 52 -3.47 -49.84 9.82
C ARG A 52 -2.10 -49.74 9.17
N ARG A 53 -1.73 -48.51 8.76
CA ARG A 53 -0.44 -48.20 8.12
C ARG A 53 -0.10 -46.73 8.30
N VAL A 54 1.21 -46.47 8.46
CA VAL A 54 1.81 -45.17 8.17
C VAL A 54 2.22 -45.20 6.69
N SER A 55 1.86 -44.16 5.93
CA SER A 55 2.19 -44.06 4.50
C SER A 55 3.27 -43.04 4.19
N HIS A 56 3.47 -42.09 5.10
CA HIS A 56 4.50 -41.08 4.99
C HIS A 56 4.95 -40.69 6.39
N LEU A 57 6.25 -40.70 6.62
CA LEU A 57 6.89 -40.17 7.82
C LEU A 57 8.12 -39.40 7.38
N GLN A 58 8.13 -38.10 7.64
CA GLN A 58 9.22 -37.21 7.25
C GLN A 58 9.60 -36.32 8.42
N GLY A 59 10.89 -36.08 8.59
CA GLY A 59 11.41 -35.15 9.60
C GLY A 59 12.83 -34.74 9.22
N VAL A 60 13.63 -34.43 10.22
CA VAL A 60 15.06 -34.17 10.06
C VAL A 60 15.88 -35.25 10.75
N VAL A 61 17.08 -35.52 10.24
CA VAL A 61 18.08 -36.35 10.90
C VAL A 61 19.37 -35.56 11.01
N ASP A 62 20.05 -35.73 12.14
CA ASP A 62 21.36 -35.12 12.36
C ASP A 62 22.41 -35.85 11.53
N VAL A 63 23.05 -35.13 10.62
CA VAL A 63 24.18 -35.62 9.85
C VAL A 63 25.43 -34.91 10.34
N VAL A 64 26.40 -35.69 10.83
CA VAL A 64 27.72 -35.18 11.16
C VAL A 64 28.51 -35.04 9.87
N ARG A 65 28.94 -33.81 9.57
CA ARG A 65 29.76 -33.51 8.39
C ARG A 65 30.96 -32.66 8.80
N PRO A 66 32.09 -32.74 8.07
CA PRO A 66 33.21 -31.86 8.33
C PRO A 66 32.79 -30.39 8.12
N LEU A 67 33.12 -29.54 9.09
CA LEU A 67 32.94 -28.10 9.04
C LEU A 67 33.78 -27.55 7.88
N ARG A 68 33.18 -26.72 7.03
CA ARG A 68 33.86 -26.09 5.90
C ARG A 68 33.91 -24.58 6.07
N ASP A 69 35.04 -23.97 5.72
CA ASP A 69 35.18 -22.52 5.75
C ASP A 69 34.52 -21.85 4.53
N ALA A 70 34.63 -20.52 4.45
CA ALA A 70 34.04 -19.72 3.37
C ALA A 70 34.58 -20.08 1.96
N ASN A 71 35.71 -20.78 1.88
CA ASN A 71 36.35 -21.23 0.64
C ASN A 71 36.00 -22.69 0.32
N GLY A 72 35.25 -23.37 1.21
CA GLY A 72 34.84 -24.76 1.05
C GLY A 72 35.85 -25.78 1.60
N ASP A 73 36.92 -25.35 2.25
CA ASP A 73 37.96 -26.23 2.80
C ASP A 73 37.58 -26.78 4.17
N VAL A 74 37.99 -28.02 4.46
CA VAL A 74 37.68 -28.68 5.73
C VAL A 74 38.46 -28.03 6.87
N VAL A 75 37.74 -27.44 7.82
CA VAL A 75 38.31 -26.84 9.03
C VAL A 75 38.93 -27.93 9.89
N ARG A 76 40.18 -27.76 10.28
CA ARG A 76 40.94 -28.69 11.13
C ARG A 76 41.25 -28.04 12.47
N ASP A 77 41.24 -28.84 13.54
CA ASP A 77 41.64 -28.39 14.87
C ASP A 77 43.17 -28.22 14.97
N THR A 78 43.63 -27.77 16.15
CA THR A 78 45.06 -27.55 16.44
C THR A 78 45.91 -28.83 16.41
N GLN A 79 45.28 -30.00 16.25
CA GLN A 79 45.89 -31.32 16.17
C GLN A 79 45.77 -31.93 14.76
N GLY A 80 45.20 -31.19 13.80
CA GLY A 80 45.06 -31.58 12.40
C GLY A 80 43.84 -32.46 12.09
N ALA A 81 42.98 -32.73 13.08
CA ALA A 81 41.75 -33.50 12.89
C ALA A 81 40.63 -32.61 12.35
N ALA A 82 39.77 -33.15 11.48
CA ALA A 82 38.66 -32.39 10.90
C ALA A 82 37.62 -32.04 11.99
N VAL A 83 37.36 -30.75 12.17
CA VAL A 83 36.27 -30.26 13.02
C VAL A 83 34.97 -30.65 12.34
N SER A 84 34.07 -31.31 13.07
CA SER A 84 32.78 -31.75 12.53
C SER A 84 31.65 -30.91 13.10
N GLU A 85 30.68 -30.57 12.25
CA GLU A 85 29.42 -29.96 12.64
C GLU A 85 28.26 -30.95 12.46
N THR A 86 27.25 -30.85 13.32
CA THR A 86 26.02 -31.60 13.20
C THR A 86 24.96 -30.73 12.54
N VAL A 87 24.47 -31.14 11.37
CA VAL A 87 23.48 -30.37 10.61
C VAL A 87 22.21 -31.19 10.43
N PRO A 88 21.03 -30.63 10.74
CA PRO A 88 19.76 -31.30 10.51
C PRO A 88 19.44 -31.32 9.02
N VAL A 89 19.33 -32.51 8.45
CA VAL A 89 19.00 -32.72 7.03
C VAL A 89 17.61 -33.34 6.91
N PRO A 90 16.74 -32.86 6.00
CA PRO A 90 15.44 -33.48 5.75
C PRO A 90 15.59 -34.96 5.35
N TYR A 91 14.83 -35.83 6.01
CA TYR A 91 14.88 -37.27 5.75
C TYR A 91 13.48 -37.88 5.77
N ARG A 92 13.26 -38.80 4.83
CA ARG A 92 12.04 -39.61 4.77
C ARG A 92 12.33 -40.97 5.40
N PHE A 93 11.64 -41.26 6.50
CA PHE A 93 11.79 -42.50 7.23
C PHE A 93 11.03 -43.63 6.52
N THR A 94 11.61 -44.81 6.52
CA THR A 94 11.09 -46.02 5.88
C THR A 94 10.77 -47.10 6.92
N ASP A 95 10.19 -48.23 6.50
CA ASP A 95 9.89 -49.36 7.39
C ASP A 95 11.15 -49.96 8.05
N ALA A 96 12.35 -49.65 7.54
CA ALA A 96 13.62 -50.00 8.17
C ALA A 96 13.97 -49.10 9.37
N ASP A 97 13.40 -47.89 9.42
CA ASP A 97 13.73 -46.87 10.42
C ASP A 97 12.76 -46.87 11.61
N PHE A 98 11.51 -47.30 11.41
CA PHE A 98 10.48 -47.26 12.46
C PHE A 98 9.57 -48.49 12.47
N GLU A 99 8.78 -48.61 13.53
CA GLU A 99 7.67 -49.55 13.67
C GLU A 99 6.48 -48.85 14.33
N VAL A 100 5.27 -49.31 14.02
CA VAL A 100 4.03 -48.85 14.68
C VAL A 100 3.75 -49.78 15.84
N VAL A 101 3.55 -49.22 17.03
CA VAL A 101 3.38 -49.97 18.27
C VAL A 101 2.16 -49.46 19.03
N ALA A 102 1.36 -50.39 19.55
CA ALA A 102 0.28 -50.05 20.46
C ALA A 102 0.87 -49.70 21.83
N THR A 103 0.58 -48.50 22.34
CA THR A 103 0.92 -48.09 23.69
C THR A 103 -0.17 -48.61 24.63
N GLY A 104 0.00 -49.82 25.18
CA GLY A 104 -0.84 -50.26 26.29
C GLY A 104 -0.63 -51.68 26.80
N GLN A 105 -0.22 -51.78 28.07
CA GLN A 105 -0.68 -52.84 28.99
C GLN A 105 -1.72 -52.32 30.02
N ASN A 106 -2.15 -51.05 29.98
CA ASN A 106 -3.06 -50.47 30.99
C ASN A 106 -4.13 -49.50 30.40
N GLY A 107 -4.95 -49.95 29.44
CA GLY A 107 -6.31 -49.42 29.27
C GLY A 107 -6.53 -48.11 28.48
N THR A 108 -5.52 -47.53 27.83
CA THR A 108 -5.70 -46.48 26.81
C THR A 108 -4.82 -46.79 25.59
N GLU A 109 -5.31 -47.67 24.71
CA GLU A 109 -4.62 -48.09 23.49
C GLU A 109 -4.47 -46.92 22.51
N ARG A 110 -3.36 -46.19 22.60
CA ARG A 110 -2.94 -45.26 21.53
C ARG A 110 -1.89 -45.94 20.67
N ASP A 111 -1.92 -45.74 19.37
CA ASP A 111 -0.82 -46.18 18.53
C ASP A 111 0.26 -45.11 18.47
N ALA A 112 1.50 -45.54 18.59
CA ALA A 112 2.69 -44.69 18.55
C ALA A 112 3.68 -45.20 17.51
N ILE A 113 4.53 -44.29 17.06
CA ILE A 113 5.67 -44.61 16.20
C ILE A 113 6.89 -44.80 17.11
N ARG A 114 7.50 -45.98 17.04
CA ARG A 114 8.80 -46.27 17.68
C ARG A 114 9.89 -46.29 16.61
N PHE A 115 10.93 -45.48 16.76
CA PHE A 115 12.11 -45.57 15.90
C PHE A 115 12.97 -46.77 16.31
N ARG A 116 13.42 -47.56 15.33
CA ARG A 116 14.22 -48.76 15.59
C ARG A 116 15.63 -48.37 16.04
N PRO A 117 16.27 -49.13 16.95
CA PRO A 117 17.65 -48.86 17.37
C PRO A 117 18.67 -48.88 16.22
N THR A 118 18.39 -49.66 15.17
CA THR A 118 19.23 -49.81 13.98
C THR A 118 18.91 -48.81 12.87
N GLY A 119 17.82 -48.04 13.01
CA GLY A 119 17.32 -47.10 12.03
C GLY A 119 17.82 -45.68 12.25
N ARG A 120 17.62 -44.78 11.27
CA ARG A 120 17.85 -43.36 11.50
C ARG A 120 16.76 -42.80 12.40
N ARG A 121 17.13 -41.91 13.33
CA ARG A 121 16.19 -41.29 14.27
C ARG A 121 16.21 -39.76 14.16
N PRO A 122 15.05 -39.10 14.29
CA PRO A 122 15.02 -37.64 14.39
C PRO A 122 15.56 -37.17 15.75
N PRO A 123 16.15 -35.96 15.83
CA PRO A 123 16.59 -35.36 17.08
C PRO A 123 15.42 -35.12 18.05
N THR A 124 15.65 -35.28 19.34
CA THR A 124 14.67 -34.95 20.38
C THR A 124 14.24 -33.48 20.28
N GLY A 125 12.93 -33.21 20.33
CA GLY A 125 12.38 -31.87 20.21
C GLY A 125 12.19 -31.37 18.77
N SER A 126 12.65 -32.13 17.76
CA SER A 126 12.32 -31.85 16.35
C SER A 126 10.89 -32.25 16.02
N THR A 127 10.38 -31.81 14.88
CA THR A 127 9.02 -32.15 14.41
C THR A 127 9.07 -33.19 13.29
N VAL A 128 8.12 -34.12 13.32
CA VAL A 128 7.86 -35.07 12.23
C VAL A 128 6.47 -34.84 11.65
N VAL A 129 6.36 -35.04 10.34
CA VAL A 129 5.12 -34.95 9.58
C VAL A 129 4.68 -36.36 9.20
N VAL A 130 3.49 -36.75 9.62
CA VAL A 130 2.97 -38.12 9.50
C VAL A 130 1.68 -38.16 8.68
N ASN A 131 1.58 -39.14 7.77
CA ASN A 131 0.33 -39.54 7.12
C ASN A 131 -0.01 -40.98 7.51
N TYR A 132 -1.19 -41.23 8.07
CA TYR A 132 -1.57 -42.57 8.52
C TYR A 132 -3.07 -42.85 8.35
N TYR A 133 -3.42 -44.13 8.29
CA TYR A 133 -4.79 -44.58 8.06
C TYR A 133 -5.26 -45.49 9.20
N PRO A 134 -6.46 -45.28 9.77
CA PRO A 134 -7.01 -46.17 10.78
C PRO A 134 -7.44 -47.52 10.17
N SER A 135 -7.39 -48.58 10.96
CA SER A 135 -7.79 -49.96 10.64
C SER A 135 -9.21 -50.08 10.08
N GLN A 136 -10.12 -49.24 10.54
CA GLN A 136 -11.52 -49.20 10.10
C GLN A 136 -11.74 -48.41 8.80
N ALA A 137 -10.74 -47.66 8.30
CA ALA A 137 -10.86 -46.96 7.03
C ALA A 137 -10.76 -47.97 5.87
N ARG A 138 -11.68 -47.84 4.91
CA ARG A 138 -11.59 -48.57 3.64
C ARG A 138 -10.35 -48.09 2.88
N PRO A 139 -9.57 -48.96 2.23
CA PRO A 139 -8.43 -48.54 1.44
C PRO A 139 -8.87 -47.51 0.40
N ALA A 140 -8.37 -46.28 0.52
CA ALA A 140 -8.62 -45.27 -0.49
C ALA A 140 -7.94 -45.71 -1.80
N PRO A 141 -8.63 -45.64 -2.96
CA PRO A 141 -8.02 -45.99 -4.25
C PRO A 141 -6.89 -45.02 -4.63
N VAL A 142 -6.85 -43.84 -4.02
CA VAL A 142 -5.80 -42.84 -4.19
C VAL A 142 -4.66 -43.10 -3.21
N THR A 143 -3.50 -43.46 -3.74
CA THR A 143 -2.32 -43.86 -2.94
C THR A 143 -1.20 -42.82 -2.93
N ASP A 144 -1.11 -41.97 -3.96
CA ASP A 144 -0.09 -40.93 -4.06
C ASP A 144 -0.66 -39.54 -3.69
N LEU A 145 -0.34 -39.09 -2.46
CA LEU A 145 -0.79 -37.81 -1.88
C LEU A 145 0.35 -36.79 -1.77
N ASN A 146 1.48 -37.05 -2.45
CA ASN A 146 2.63 -36.15 -2.44
C ASN A 146 2.35 -34.92 -3.31
N VAL A 147 3.02 -33.81 -2.97
CA VAL A 147 2.99 -32.59 -3.80
C VAL A 147 3.49 -32.96 -5.20
N GLY A 148 2.72 -32.62 -6.23
CA GLY A 148 3.01 -32.96 -7.62
C GLY A 148 2.39 -34.27 -8.12
N SER A 149 1.68 -35.05 -7.29
CA SER A 149 0.92 -36.20 -7.78
C SER A 149 -0.33 -35.77 -8.54
N VAL A 150 -0.71 -36.52 -9.58
CA VAL A 150 -1.90 -36.21 -10.39
C VAL A 150 -3.16 -36.15 -9.52
N ALA A 151 -3.31 -37.11 -8.61
CA ALA A 151 -4.47 -37.16 -7.73
C ALA A 151 -4.52 -35.97 -6.76
N ARG A 152 -3.38 -35.55 -6.21
CA ARG A 152 -3.32 -34.37 -5.34
C ARG A 152 -3.56 -33.08 -6.12
N THR A 153 -3.02 -32.94 -7.32
CA THR A 153 -3.25 -31.76 -8.16
C THR A 153 -4.74 -31.59 -8.49
N LEU A 154 -5.45 -32.69 -8.80
CA LEU A 154 -6.90 -32.65 -8.99
C LEU A 154 -7.63 -32.22 -7.72
N LEU A 155 -7.24 -32.74 -6.54
CA LEU A 155 -7.86 -32.35 -5.28
C LEU A 155 -7.56 -30.90 -4.88
N GLU A 156 -6.36 -30.43 -5.15
CA GLU A 156 -5.96 -29.03 -4.95
C GLU A 156 -6.76 -28.10 -5.87
N SER A 157 -7.11 -28.53 -7.09
CA SER A 157 -8.02 -27.77 -7.96
C SER A 157 -9.42 -27.64 -7.36
N VAL A 158 -9.98 -28.73 -6.80
CA VAL A 158 -11.27 -28.71 -6.12
C VAL A 158 -11.21 -27.87 -4.83
N ALA A 159 -10.14 -28.03 -4.04
CA ALA A 159 -9.91 -27.25 -2.84
C ALA A 159 -9.77 -25.75 -3.14
N ARG A 160 -9.19 -25.39 -4.29
CA ARG A 160 -9.12 -24.00 -4.75
C ARG A 160 -10.52 -23.43 -5.05
N GLU A 161 -11.37 -24.19 -5.72
CA GLU A 161 -12.75 -23.77 -5.98
C GLU A 161 -13.55 -23.64 -4.66
N LEU A 162 -13.38 -24.58 -3.73
CA LEU A 162 -13.98 -24.47 -2.40
C LEU A 162 -13.50 -23.23 -1.64
N ALA A 163 -12.19 -22.93 -1.68
CA ALA A 163 -11.64 -21.73 -1.07
C ALA A 163 -12.21 -20.46 -1.70
N LEU A 164 -12.38 -20.43 -3.03
CA LEU A 164 -12.99 -19.31 -3.72
C LEU A 164 -14.45 -19.11 -3.30
N VAL A 165 -15.23 -20.19 -3.20
CA VAL A 165 -16.62 -20.14 -2.74
C VAL A 165 -16.70 -19.65 -1.30
N GLU A 166 -15.82 -20.10 -0.41
CA GLU A 166 -15.79 -19.63 0.98
C GLU A 166 -15.47 -18.13 1.07
N LEU A 167 -14.52 -17.63 0.27
CA LEU A 167 -14.23 -16.20 0.19
C LEU A 167 -15.40 -15.39 -0.37
N GLN A 168 -16.11 -15.91 -1.37
CA GLN A 168 -17.32 -15.27 -1.91
C GLN A 168 -18.43 -15.21 -0.87
N LEU A 169 -18.62 -16.27 -0.08
CA LEU A 169 -19.60 -16.30 1.01
C LEU A 169 -19.26 -15.28 2.11
N ASP A 170 -17.99 -15.14 2.49
CA ASP A 170 -17.54 -14.10 3.44
C ASP A 170 -17.78 -12.69 2.88
N ALA A 171 -17.49 -12.46 1.59
CA ALA A 171 -17.78 -11.17 0.95
C ALA A 171 -19.29 -10.85 0.94
N VAL A 172 -20.15 -11.84 0.64
CA VAL A 172 -21.60 -11.68 0.71
C VAL A 172 -22.06 -11.37 2.13
N TYR A 173 -21.54 -12.10 3.12
CA TYR A 173 -21.86 -11.86 4.53
C TYR A 173 -21.47 -10.44 4.98
N ARG A 174 -20.24 -10.00 4.66
CA ARG A 174 -19.75 -8.65 4.95
C ARG A 174 -20.53 -7.56 4.21
N SER A 175 -21.11 -7.86 3.06
CA SER A 175 -21.92 -6.90 2.31
C SER A 175 -23.24 -6.52 3.00
N ALA A 176 -23.66 -7.27 4.03
CA ALA A 176 -24.88 -7.01 4.78
C ALA A 176 -24.70 -6.00 5.94
N TYR A 177 -23.47 -5.65 6.31
CA TYR A 177 -23.20 -4.78 7.45
C TYR A 177 -22.79 -3.37 7.02
N LEU A 178 -23.29 -2.35 7.73
CA LEU A 178 -22.99 -0.96 7.42
C LEU A 178 -21.49 -0.71 7.38
N ASP A 179 -20.70 -1.26 8.31
CA ASP A 179 -19.26 -1.00 8.42
C ASP A 179 -18.42 -1.64 7.31
N THR A 180 -18.89 -2.70 6.66
CA THR A 180 -18.11 -3.48 5.70
C THR A 180 -18.68 -3.50 4.28
N ALA A 181 -19.96 -3.14 4.08
CA ALA A 181 -20.59 -3.07 2.77
C ALA A 181 -19.95 -1.99 1.87
N GLN A 182 -19.88 -2.22 0.57
CA GLN A 182 -19.32 -1.26 -0.39
C GLN A 182 -20.23 -1.10 -1.61
N GLY A 183 -20.14 0.04 -2.29
CA GLY A 183 -20.89 0.37 -3.51
C GLY A 183 -22.39 0.13 -3.37
N THR A 184 -22.96 -0.59 -4.33
CA THR A 184 -24.42 -0.86 -4.36
C THR A 184 -24.93 -1.66 -3.17
N SER A 185 -24.09 -2.49 -2.54
CA SER A 185 -24.51 -3.19 -1.31
C SER A 185 -24.64 -2.20 -0.16
N LEU A 186 -23.71 -1.23 -0.04
CA LEU A 186 -23.83 -0.15 0.94
C LEU A 186 -25.11 0.66 0.68
N ASP A 187 -25.38 1.03 -0.58
CA ASP A 187 -26.59 1.78 -0.95
C ASP A 187 -27.87 1.08 -0.49
N LYS A 188 -27.94 -0.26 -0.60
CA LYS A 188 -29.08 -1.05 -0.13
C LYS A 188 -29.19 -1.08 1.39
N VAL A 189 -28.07 -1.21 2.10
CA VAL A 189 -28.03 -1.22 3.58
C VAL A 189 -28.49 0.14 4.12
N VAL A 190 -28.00 1.24 3.56
CA VAL A 190 -28.36 2.59 4.04
C VAL A 190 -29.79 2.98 3.67
N ALA A 191 -30.35 2.41 2.59
CA ALA A 191 -31.76 2.60 2.24
C ALA A 191 -32.70 2.08 3.34
N LEU A 192 -32.30 1.06 4.12
CA LEU A 192 -33.09 0.56 5.26
C LEU A 192 -33.28 1.60 6.36
N VAL A 193 -32.37 2.57 6.47
CA VAL A 193 -32.45 3.68 7.45
C VAL A 193 -32.94 4.98 6.80
N GLY A 194 -33.50 4.90 5.59
CA GLY A 194 -34.06 6.04 4.86
C GLY A 194 -33.03 6.99 4.26
N VAL A 195 -31.77 6.55 4.13
CA VAL A 195 -30.68 7.35 3.56
C VAL A 195 -30.43 6.89 2.12
N THR A 196 -30.32 7.85 1.20
CA THR A 196 -29.95 7.61 -0.21
C THR A 196 -28.69 8.37 -0.56
N ARG A 197 -27.78 7.76 -1.34
CA ARG A 197 -26.52 8.40 -1.77
C ARG A 197 -26.78 9.69 -2.53
N ARG A 198 -26.01 10.74 -2.19
CA ARG A 198 -26.05 12.00 -2.93
C ARG A 198 -25.37 11.79 -4.29
N PRO A 199 -26.07 12.00 -5.41
CA PRO A 199 -25.46 11.88 -6.72
C PRO A 199 -24.39 12.96 -6.88
N GLY A 200 -23.33 12.65 -7.63
CA GLY A 200 -22.39 13.68 -8.07
C GLY A 200 -23.07 14.68 -8.99
N GLY A 201 -22.54 15.90 -9.06
CA GLY A 201 -23.03 16.88 -10.03
C GLY A 201 -22.82 16.39 -11.45
N VAL A 202 -23.74 16.72 -12.35
CA VAL A 202 -23.54 16.51 -13.79
C VAL A 202 -22.53 17.52 -14.32
N PRO A 203 -21.63 17.15 -15.24
CA PRO A 203 -20.79 18.12 -15.93
C PRO A 203 -21.63 19.20 -16.60
N THR A 204 -21.32 20.46 -16.33
CA THR A 204 -21.94 21.63 -16.93
C THR A 204 -20.92 22.40 -17.75
N VAL A 205 -21.36 23.03 -18.84
CA VAL A 205 -20.49 23.72 -19.79
C VAL A 205 -21.25 24.84 -20.49
N ARG A 206 -20.55 25.89 -20.90
CA ARG A 206 -21.11 26.89 -21.82
C ARG A 206 -20.88 26.45 -23.25
N VAL A 207 -21.95 26.41 -24.02
CA VAL A 207 -21.92 26.06 -25.43
C VAL A 207 -22.26 27.29 -26.25
N ARG A 208 -21.39 27.63 -27.20
CA ARG A 208 -21.55 28.72 -28.15
C ARG A 208 -22.21 28.21 -29.42
N PHE A 209 -23.36 28.79 -29.74
CA PHE A 209 -24.08 28.57 -30.99
C PHE A 209 -23.73 29.70 -31.95
N ALA A 210 -23.25 29.37 -33.15
CA ALA A 210 -22.94 30.34 -34.19
C ALA A 210 -23.98 30.29 -35.33
N ARG A 211 -24.33 31.46 -35.85
CA ARG A 211 -25.30 31.64 -36.93
C ARG A 211 -24.77 31.06 -38.24
N ALA A 212 -25.64 30.41 -39.00
CA ALA A 212 -25.32 29.93 -40.35
C ALA A 212 -25.16 31.10 -41.33
N ALA A 213 -24.19 31.01 -42.24
CA ALA A 213 -23.98 32.03 -43.27
C ALA A 213 -25.26 32.22 -44.11
N GLY A 214 -25.70 33.48 -44.26
CA GLY A 214 -26.92 33.83 -44.99
C GLY A 214 -28.24 33.71 -44.20
N SER A 215 -28.20 33.27 -42.94
CA SER A 215 -29.36 33.24 -42.05
C SER A 215 -29.73 34.65 -41.57
N THR A 216 -30.91 35.14 -41.93
CA THR A 216 -31.44 36.45 -41.50
C THR A 216 -32.58 36.27 -40.50
N GLY A 217 -32.71 37.23 -39.56
CA GLY A 217 -33.76 37.21 -38.55
C GLY A 217 -33.40 36.49 -37.26
N ARG A 218 -34.41 36.26 -36.42
CA ARG A 218 -34.27 35.71 -35.07
C ARG A 218 -34.16 34.18 -35.11
N VAL A 219 -33.17 33.61 -34.44
CA VAL A 219 -32.99 32.14 -34.34
C VAL A 219 -33.19 31.72 -32.89
N ALA A 220 -34.13 30.80 -32.65
CA ALA A 220 -34.45 30.30 -31.32
C ALA A 220 -33.88 28.90 -31.13
N VAL A 221 -33.10 28.72 -30.06
CA VAL A 221 -32.57 27.44 -29.59
C VAL A 221 -33.36 27.08 -28.33
N PRO A 222 -34.23 26.06 -28.37
CA PRO A 222 -35.03 25.66 -27.22
C PRO A 222 -34.17 25.02 -26.13
N VAL A 223 -34.71 24.99 -24.92
CA VAL A 223 -34.20 24.16 -23.83
C VAL A 223 -34.25 22.68 -24.24
N GLY A 224 -33.28 21.89 -23.81
CA GLY A 224 -33.18 20.47 -24.15
C GLY A 224 -32.56 20.19 -25.52
N THR A 225 -31.98 21.20 -26.18
CA THR A 225 -31.22 20.99 -27.42
C THR A 225 -29.96 20.20 -27.09
N VAL A 226 -29.77 19.05 -27.74
CA VAL A 226 -28.64 18.14 -27.46
C VAL A 226 -27.46 18.42 -28.37
N VAL A 227 -26.30 18.64 -27.74
CA VAL A 227 -24.98 18.81 -28.33
C VAL A 227 -24.11 17.65 -27.88
N SER A 228 -23.32 17.10 -28.79
CA SER A 228 -22.52 15.89 -28.57
C SER A 228 -21.08 16.06 -29.04
N ASP A 229 -20.18 15.28 -28.46
CA ASP A 229 -18.79 15.16 -28.91
C ASP A 229 -18.57 13.97 -29.87
N ALA A 230 -17.31 13.72 -30.22
CA ALA A 230 -16.91 12.60 -31.08
C ALA A 230 -17.24 11.22 -30.48
N ASP A 231 -17.23 11.10 -29.15
CA ASP A 231 -17.48 9.86 -28.40
C ASP A 231 -18.96 9.65 -28.08
N SER A 232 -19.86 10.49 -28.61
CA SER A 232 -21.31 10.47 -28.36
C SER A 232 -21.71 10.77 -26.92
N ASN A 233 -20.89 11.52 -26.19
CA ASN A 233 -21.27 12.11 -24.91
C ASN A 233 -22.27 13.24 -25.15
N ARG A 234 -23.38 13.26 -24.40
CA ARG A 234 -24.53 14.12 -24.70
C ARG A 234 -24.70 15.20 -23.65
N TYR A 235 -24.84 16.44 -24.10
CA TYR A 235 -25.11 17.63 -23.28
C TYR A 235 -26.36 18.33 -23.78
N ALA A 236 -27.30 18.65 -22.89
CA ALA A 236 -28.54 19.34 -23.25
C ALA A 236 -28.52 20.78 -22.71
N THR A 237 -29.00 21.74 -23.52
CA THR A 237 -29.17 23.13 -23.08
C THR A 237 -30.14 23.22 -21.90
N THR A 238 -29.75 23.92 -20.82
CA THR A 238 -30.57 24.03 -19.60
C THR A 238 -31.45 25.28 -19.59
N VAL A 239 -31.10 26.27 -20.40
CA VAL A 239 -31.90 27.48 -20.60
C VAL A 239 -32.11 27.73 -22.10
N PRO A 240 -33.22 28.35 -22.50
CA PRO A 240 -33.43 28.71 -23.89
C PRO A 240 -32.48 29.84 -24.30
N LEU A 241 -32.08 29.82 -25.57
CA LEU A 241 -31.21 30.82 -26.18
C LEU A 241 -31.89 31.41 -27.42
N VAL A 242 -31.79 32.72 -27.58
CA VAL A 242 -32.26 33.40 -28.79
C VAL A 242 -31.13 34.25 -29.35
N LEU A 243 -30.77 34.00 -30.60
CA LEU A 243 -29.86 34.83 -31.39
C LEU A 243 -30.69 35.93 -32.05
N GLU A 244 -30.45 37.18 -31.67
CA GLU A 244 -31.15 38.32 -32.26
C GLU A 244 -30.64 38.61 -33.68
N PRO A 245 -31.42 39.35 -34.52
CA PRO A 245 -30.97 39.71 -35.86
C PRO A 245 -29.62 40.46 -35.83
N GLY A 246 -28.64 39.97 -36.59
CA GLY A 246 -27.29 40.55 -36.63
C GLY A 246 -26.33 40.04 -35.54
N GLU A 247 -26.79 39.18 -34.64
CA GLU A 247 -25.92 38.49 -33.68
C GLU A 247 -25.31 37.24 -34.32
N ASP A 248 -23.97 37.20 -34.38
CA ASP A 248 -23.22 36.13 -35.05
C ASP A 248 -23.10 34.86 -34.20
N SER A 249 -22.98 34.99 -32.88
CA SER A 249 -22.95 33.86 -31.96
C SER A 249 -23.31 34.25 -30.54
N ARG A 250 -23.81 33.30 -29.75
CA ARG A 250 -24.17 33.50 -28.34
C ARG A 250 -23.99 32.21 -27.56
N GLU A 251 -23.63 32.35 -26.28
CA GLU A 251 -23.42 31.22 -25.36
C GLU A 251 -24.66 30.90 -24.54
N VAL A 252 -24.82 29.62 -24.22
CA VAL A 252 -25.87 29.09 -23.35
C VAL A 252 -25.31 27.99 -22.46
N LEU A 253 -25.87 27.85 -21.26
CA LEU A 253 -25.49 26.76 -20.36
C LEU A 253 -26.09 25.44 -20.86
N ALA A 254 -25.28 24.38 -20.85
CA ALA A 254 -25.68 23.01 -21.08
C ALA A 254 -25.17 22.09 -19.97
N ALA A 255 -25.90 21.01 -19.72
CA ALA A 255 -25.55 19.99 -18.72
C ALA A 255 -25.54 18.61 -19.36
N ALA A 256 -24.68 17.73 -18.89
CA ALA A 256 -24.66 16.35 -19.34
C ALA A 256 -26.01 15.65 -19.12
N VAL A 257 -26.46 14.88 -20.10
CA VAL A 257 -27.74 14.15 -20.03
C VAL A 257 -27.67 12.99 -19.04
N SER A 258 -26.46 12.45 -18.80
CA SER A 258 -26.20 11.37 -17.83
C SER A 258 -25.11 11.79 -16.83
N PRO A 259 -25.24 11.47 -15.53
CA PRO A 259 -24.18 11.66 -14.54
C PRO A 259 -22.89 10.90 -14.83
N ALA A 260 -22.97 9.82 -15.62
CA ALA A 260 -21.79 9.04 -16.02
C ALA A 260 -21.04 9.65 -17.21
N THR A 261 -21.56 10.73 -17.80
CA THR A 261 -20.91 11.41 -18.92
C THR A 261 -19.61 12.06 -18.42
N PRO A 262 -18.45 11.80 -19.03
CA PRO A 262 -17.20 12.46 -18.66
C PRO A 262 -17.27 13.95 -18.98
N ALA A 263 -16.38 14.75 -18.35
CA ALA A 263 -16.25 16.16 -18.67
C ALA A 263 -15.66 16.36 -20.08
N ALA A 264 -16.44 16.95 -21.00
CA ALA A 264 -15.96 17.30 -22.33
C ALA A 264 -14.81 18.31 -22.29
N ALA A 265 -13.77 18.10 -23.09
CA ALA A 265 -12.67 19.04 -23.26
C ALA A 265 -13.13 20.31 -24.01
N ALA A 266 -12.34 21.38 -23.94
CA ALA A 266 -12.56 22.58 -24.74
C ALA A 266 -12.60 22.23 -26.24
N GLY A 267 -13.62 22.70 -26.95
CA GLY A 267 -13.85 22.48 -28.37
C GLY A 267 -14.40 21.10 -28.74
N ALA A 268 -14.59 20.19 -27.78
CA ALA A 268 -15.03 18.82 -28.06
C ALA A 268 -16.51 18.70 -28.45
N LEU A 269 -17.37 19.62 -27.98
CA LEU A 269 -18.81 19.60 -28.25
C LEU A 269 -19.14 20.30 -29.57
N ASP A 270 -19.04 19.59 -30.68
CA ASP A 270 -19.10 20.16 -32.03
C ASP A 270 -20.31 19.69 -32.87
N ARG A 271 -21.15 18.78 -32.35
CA ARG A 271 -22.24 18.16 -33.13
C ARG A 271 -23.61 18.39 -32.51
N LEU A 272 -24.57 18.82 -33.33
CA LEU A 272 -25.99 18.84 -32.98
C LEU A 272 -26.66 17.54 -33.40
N GLU A 273 -27.39 16.91 -32.47
CA GLU A 273 -28.22 15.76 -32.81
C GLU A 273 -29.48 16.15 -33.59
N VAL A 274 -30.03 17.33 -33.27
CA VAL A 274 -31.16 17.92 -33.98
C VAL A 274 -30.72 19.27 -34.53
N LEU A 275 -30.67 19.37 -35.86
CA LEU A 275 -30.30 20.62 -36.53
C LEU A 275 -31.35 21.71 -36.25
N ILE A 276 -30.86 22.90 -35.92
CA ILE A 276 -31.69 24.09 -35.69
C ILE A 276 -31.54 25.00 -36.90
N ALA A 277 -32.66 25.37 -37.51
CA ALA A 277 -32.66 26.27 -38.67
C ALA A 277 -32.00 27.60 -38.30
N GLY A 278 -30.97 27.99 -39.07
CA GLY A 278 -30.24 29.24 -38.88
C GLY A 278 -29.01 29.15 -37.96
N VAL A 279 -28.72 27.99 -37.36
CA VAL A 279 -27.46 27.69 -36.66
C VAL A 279 -26.51 26.97 -37.62
N GLY A 280 -25.27 27.42 -37.71
CA GLY A 280 -24.23 26.85 -38.59
C GLY A 280 -23.28 25.92 -37.87
N THR A 281 -22.79 26.33 -36.70
CA THR A 281 -21.86 25.54 -35.89
C THR A 281 -22.19 25.67 -34.41
N VAL A 282 -21.74 24.68 -33.63
CA VAL A 282 -21.81 24.64 -32.18
C VAL A 282 -20.43 24.29 -31.65
N THR A 283 -19.99 24.89 -30.55
CA THR A 283 -18.71 24.57 -29.90
C THR A 283 -18.74 24.98 -28.43
N ASN A 284 -17.88 24.42 -27.60
CA ASN A 284 -17.64 24.89 -26.23
C ASN A 284 -16.24 25.48 -26.12
N GLU A 285 -16.09 26.69 -25.59
CA GLU A 285 -14.76 27.32 -25.48
C GLU A 285 -13.95 26.84 -24.27
N SER A 286 -14.65 26.55 -23.17
CA SER A 286 -14.09 26.02 -21.95
C SER A 286 -14.43 24.53 -21.80
N PRO A 287 -13.62 23.74 -21.08
CA PRO A 287 -14.00 22.38 -20.72
C PRO A 287 -15.25 22.37 -19.84
N ALA A 288 -15.98 21.26 -19.87
CA ALA A 288 -17.07 21.01 -18.93
C ALA A 288 -16.51 20.76 -17.52
N ALA A 289 -17.29 21.13 -16.50
CA ALA A 289 -16.93 20.88 -15.10
C ALA A 289 -18.16 20.36 -14.33
N ALA A 290 -17.96 19.31 -13.52
CA ALA A 290 -18.99 18.81 -12.62
C ALA A 290 -19.01 19.61 -11.32
N ALA A 291 -20.21 19.97 -10.86
CA ALA A 291 -20.39 20.55 -9.54
C ALA A 291 -20.32 19.44 -8.47
N GLY A 292 -19.11 19.15 -7.99
CA GLY A 292 -18.87 18.19 -6.90
C GLY A 292 -18.83 16.72 -7.33
N SER A 293 -18.00 15.93 -6.65
CA SER A 293 -17.93 14.48 -6.83
C SER A 293 -19.13 13.77 -6.21
N ALA A 294 -19.41 12.55 -6.67
CA ALA A 294 -20.39 11.69 -6.00
C ALA A 294 -19.94 11.42 -4.55
N GLU A 295 -20.91 11.30 -3.64
CA GLU A 295 -20.64 10.98 -2.23
C GLU A 295 -19.90 9.64 -2.13
N THR A 296 -18.77 9.63 -1.41
CA THR A 296 -17.96 8.42 -1.23
C THR A 296 -18.65 7.42 -0.29
N ASP A 297 -18.22 6.15 -0.31
CA ASP A 297 -18.74 5.13 0.60
C ASP A 297 -18.52 5.50 2.07
N ASP A 298 -17.39 6.14 2.39
CA ASP A 298 -17.08 6.56 3.74
C ASP A 298 -17.94 7.73 4.20
N ASP A 299 -18.19 8.71 3.32
CA ASP A 299 -19.10 9.83 3.60
C ASP A 299 -20.53 9.35 3.80
N LEU A 300 -21.01 8.47 2.91
CA LEU A 300 -22.33 7.86 3.00
C LEU A 300 -22.49 7.07 4.31
N ARG A 301 -21.47 6.30 4.69
CA ARG A 301 -21.45 5.53 5.94
C ARG A 301 -21.48 6.45 7.17
N ARG A 302 -20.70 7.54 7.19
CA ARG A 302 -20.76 8.54 8.28
C ARG A 302 -22.15 9.15 8.40
N ARG A 303 -22.73 9.61 7.29
CA ARG A 303 -24.09 10.18 7.26
C ARG A 303 -25.16 9.18 7.70
N SER A 304 -25.03 7.92 7.33
CA SER A 304 -25.99 6.87 7.67
C SER A 304 -25.99 6.52 9.16
N ARG A 305 -24.81 6.50 9.82
CA ARG A 305 -24.73 6.40 11.29
C ARG A 305 -25.39 7.62 11.95
N GLY A 306 -25.17 8.80 11.38
CA GLY A 306 -25.87 10.03 11.77
C GLY A 306 -27.39 9.90 11.73
N ALA A 307 -27.95 9.37 10.64
CA ALA A 307 -29.38 9.19 10.47
C ALA A 307 -30.02 8.26 11.52
N LEU A 308 -29.33 7.17 11.88
CA LEU A 308 -29.76 6.27 12.96
C LEU A 308 -29.81 6.97 14.32
N ALA A 309 -28.78 7.77 14.64
CA ALA A 309 -28.75 8.54 15.88
C ALA A 309 -29.85 9.63 15.90
N VAL A 310 -30.13 10.23 14.75
CA VAL A 310 -31.16 11.27 14.58
C VAL A 310 -32.59 10.72 14.72
N ALA A 311 -32.84 9.45 14.38
CA ALA A 311 -34.13 8.80 14.63
C ALA A 311 -34.46 8.79 16.14
N ALA A 312 -33.45 8.75 17.00
CA ALA A 312 -33.58 8.96 18.45
C ALA A 312 -33.57 10.46 18.80
N ARG A 313 -34.64 11.17 18.41
CA ARG A 313 -34.86 12.59 18.77
C ARG A 313 -34.63 12.84 20.27
N GLY A 314 -34.24 14.07 20.62
CA GLY A 314 -34.09 14.48 22.02
C GLY A 314 -32.77 14.09 22.69
N THR A 315 -31.80 13.56 21.95
CA THR A 315 -30.44 13.29 22.44
C THR A 315 -29.44 14.34 21.94
N LEU A 316 -28.32 14.51 22.64
CA LEU A 316 -27.22 15.38 22.17
C LEU A 316 -26.70 14.95 20.80
N ASP A 317 -26.54 13.64 20.61
CA ASP A 317 -26.07 13.10 19.33
C ASP A 317 -27.08 13.34 18.21
N ALA A 318 -28.39 13.26 18.47
CA ALA A 318 -29.40 13.60 17.47
C ALA A 318 -29.32 15.08 17.07
N LEU A 319 -29.14 15.99 18.03
CA LEU A 319 -28.96 17.42 17.75
C LEU A 319 -27.67 17.67 16.95
N ARG A 320 -26.55 17.09 17.39
CA ARG A 320 -25.24 17.24 16.76
C ARG A 320 -25.24 16.70 15.32
N LEU A 321 -25.58 15.43 15.13
CA LEU A 321 -25.56 14.75 13.84
C LEU A 321 -26.67 15.26 12.92
N GLY A 322 -27.81 15.65 13.48
CA GLY A 322 -28.94 16.20 12.73
C GLY A 322 -28.64 17.54 12.08
N VAL A 323 -27.87 18.39 12.76
CA VAL A 323 -27.38 19.68 12.22
C VAL A 323 -26.16 19.47 11.31
N GLN A 324 -25.22 18.59 11.69
CA GLN A 324 -24.03 18.29 10.88
C GLN A 324 -24.36 17.72 9.48
N ASN A 325 -25.53 17.10 9.31
CA ASN A 325 -25.95 16.54 8.03
C ASN A 325 -26.45 17.60 7.00
N ILE A 326 -26.62 18.85 7.42
CA ILE A 326 -27.08 19.96 6.56
C ILE A 326 -25.93 20.43 5.66
N GLU A 327 -26.20 20.66 4.38
CA GLU A 327 -25.21 21.19 3.43
C GLU A 327 -24.76 22.60 3.84
N GLY A 328 -23.44 22.83 3.86
CA GLY A 328 -22.83 24.08 4.34
C GLY A 328 -22.44 24.07 5.82
N VAL A 329 -22.76 23.01 6.59
CA VAL A 329 -22.25 22.80 7.95
C VAL A 329 -21.01 21.90 7.90
N LEU A 330 -19.91 22.35 8.51
CA LEU A 330 -18.65 21.60 8.57
C LEU A 330 -18.61 20.69 9.79
N ASP A 331 -18.82 21.26 10.98
CA ASP A 331 -18.79 20.53 12.24
C ASP A 331 -19.72 21.14 13.29
N VAL A 332 -20.12 20.32 14.27
CA VAL A 332 -21.04 20.70 15.34
C VAL A 332 -20.57 20.10 16.65
N THR A 333 -20.42 20.94 17.68
CA THR A 333 -20.19 20.51 19.06
C THR A 333 -21.40 20.86 19.92
N ALA A 334 -21.84 19.92 20.76
CA ALA A 334 -22.95 20.10 21.69
C ALA A 334 -22.45 20.11 23.13
N THR A 335 -22.79 21.15 23.89
CA THR A 335 -22.43 21.30 25.30
C THR A 335 -23.69 21.44 26.14
N GLU A 336 -23.88 20.51 27.10
CA GLU A 336 -24.94 20.62 28.10
C GLU A 336 -24.57 21.60 29.20
N PHE A 337 -25.57 22.35 29.68
CA PHE A 337 -25.42 23.27 30.81
C PHE A 337 -24.25 24.26 30.62
N PRO A 338 -24.15 24.96 29.48
CA PRO A 338 -22.99 25.82 29.17
C PRO A 338 -22.73 26.91 30.23
N HIS A 339 -23.77 27.31 30.97
CA HIS A 339 -23.70 28.27 32.07
C HIS A 339 -24.07 27.65 33.43
N GLY A 340 -24.02 26.32 33.54
CA GLY A 340 -24.52 25.59 34.70
C GLY A 340 -26.04 25.61 34.87
N VAL A 341 -26.79 26.04 33.83
CA VAL A 341 -28.25 26.13 33.84
C VAL A 341 -28.88 24.85 33.28
N PRO A 342 -29.61 24.06 34.08
CA PRO A 342 -30.35 22.90 33.60
C PRO A 342 -31.37 23.28 32.53
N GLY A 343 -31.46 22.50 31.46
CA GLY A 343 -32.40 22.73 30.37
C GLY A 343 -31.87 23.58 29.21
N GLU A 344 -30.60 24.02 29.27
CA GLU A 344 -29.93 24.71 28.16
C GLU A 344 -28.85 23.83 27.52
N VAL A 345 -28.82 23.84 26.18
CA VAL A 345 -27.78 23.21 25.36
C VAL A 345 -27.21 24.27 24.42
N ALA A 346 -25.89 24.42 24.38
CA ALA A 346 -25.21 25.21 23.36
C ALA A 346 -24.80 24.30 22.19
N LEU A 347 -25.13 24.71 20.96
CA LEU A 347 -24.62 24.09 19.75
C LEU A 347 -23.63 25.04 19.08
N SER A 348 -22.34 24.72 19.16
CA SER A 348 -21.28 25.44 18.45
C SER A 348 -21.18 24.89 17.04
N ILE A 349 -21.53 25.69 16.04
CA ILE A 349 -21.66 25.27 14.64
C ILE A 349 -20.62 25.98 13.79
N SER A 350 -19.84 25.19 13.06
CA SER A 350 -18.90 25.63 12.05
C SER A 350 -19.53 25.55 10.66
N TYR A 351 -19.37 26.60 9.87
CA TYR A 351 -19.92 26.70 8.52
C TYR A 351 -18.82 26.77 7.46
N ASP A 352 -19.15 26.33 6.26
CA ASP A 352 -18.30 26.52 5.09
C ASP A 352 -18.42 27.98 4.60
N GLY A 353 -17.56 28.84 5.15
CA GLY A 353 -17.59 30.29 4.91
C GLY A 353 -18.67 31.02 5.72
N GLU A 354 -19.09 32.17 5.21
CA GLU A 354 -20.14 32.99 5.83
C GLU A 354 -21.52 32.36 5.58
N PRO A 355 -22.27 31.97 6.64
CA PRO A 355 -23.54 31.29 6.47
C PRO A 355 -24.62 32.22 5.92
N THR A 356 -25.33 31.77 4.90
CA THR A 356 -26.46 32.53 4.34
C THR A 356 -27.65 32.56 5.31
N PRO A 357 -28.53 33.58 5.23
CA PRO A 357 -29.75 33.64 6.03
C PRO A 357 -30.63 32.39 5.87
N GLU A 358 -30.68 31.81 4.67
CA GLU A 358 -31.42 30.59 4.36
C GLU A 358 -30.84 29.38 5.08
N LEU A 359 -29.52 29.23 5.12
CA LEU A 359 -28.84 28.16 5.83
C LEU A 359 -29.09 28.26 7.34
N LEU A 360 -28.99 29.46 7.91
CA LEU A 360 -29.27 29.70 9.33
C LEU A 360 -30.73 29.39 9.70
N ALA A 361 -31.68 29.66 8.80
CA ALA A 361 -33.08 29.31 8.99
C ALA A 361 -33.28 27.79 8.97
N LEU A 362 -32.66 27.10 8.01
CA LEU A 362 -32.71 25.65 7.89
C LEU A 362 -32.11 24.95 9.13
N VAL A 363 -30.97 25.44 9.63
CA VAL A 363 -30.37 24.96 10.87
C VAL A 363 -31.31 25.12 12.06
N ARG A 364 -31.96 26.29 12.20
CA ARG A 364 -32.92 26.54 13.28
C ARG A 364 -34.13 25.62 13.21
N GLU A 365 -34.73 25.47 12.04
CA GLU A 365 -35.85 24.54 11.82
C GLU A 365 -35.44 23.11 12.19
N ARG A 366 -34.22 22.71 11.81
CA ARG A 366 -33.70 21.39 12.13
C ARG A 366 -33.50 21.17 13.62
N ILE A 367 -32.97 22.17 14.33
CA ILE A 367 -32.83 22.13 15.79
C ILE A 367 -34.20 22.00 16.46
N ASP A 368 -35.21 22.74 15.98
CA ASP A 368 -36.56 22.70 16.54
C ASP A 368 -37.25 21.33 16.35
N ASP A 369 -37.03 20.65 15.22
CA ASP A 369 -37.58 19.30 14.98
C ASP A 369 -36.93 18.22 15.88
N LEU A 370 -35.67 18.41 16.26
CA LEU A 370 -34.85 17.43 16.97
C LEU A 370 -34.82 17.62 18.48
N ARG A 371 -34.98 18.85 18.96
CA ARG A 371 -34.92 19.14 20.39
C ARG A 371 -36.11 18.53 21.13
N PRO A 372 -35.91 18.05 22.37
CA PRO A 372 -37.02 17.64 23.20
C PRO A 372 -37.77 18.86 23.74
N ALA A 373 -39.05 18.67 24.04
CA ALA A 373 -39.88 19.74 24.61
C ALA A 373 -39.28 20.21 25.95
N GLY A 374 -39.25 21.54 26.15
CA GLY A 374 -38.74 22.16 27.38
C GLY A 374 -37.23 22.41 27.42
N ILE A 375 -36.45 21.92 26.45
CA ILE A 375 -35.03 22.25 26.32
C ILE A 375 -34.83 23.45 25.39
N ARG A 376 -34.00 24.39 25.85
CA ARG A 376 -33.56 25.55 25.06
C ARG A 376 -32.23 25.25 24.40
N VAL A 377 -32.23 25.21 23.08
CA VAL A 377 -31.01 25.01 22.29
C VAL A 377 -30.58 26.35 21.72
N ASN A 378 -29.37 26.79 22.06
CA ASN A 378 -28.79 28.04 21.61
C ASN A 378 -27.71 27.75 20.56
N PRO A 379 -28.00 27.94 19.25
CA PRO A 379 -26.99 27.83 18.21
C PRO A 379 -26.03 29.02 18.27
N VAL A 380 -24.73 28.74 18.29
CA VAL A 380 -23.64 29.72 18.29
C VAL A 380 -22.77 29.44 17.07
N SER A 381 -22.61 30.42 16.18
CA SER A 381 -21.66 30.31 15.08
C SER A 381 -20.24 30.45 15.62
N THR A 382 -19.37 29.49 15.31
CA THR A 382 -17.95 29.59 15.66
C THR A 382 -17.22 30.49 14.66
N ALA A 383 -16.42 31.44 15.16
CA ALA A 383 -15.60 32.28 14.29
C ALA A 383 -14.43 31.48 13.69
N GLN A 384 -14.02 31.82 12.48
CA GLN A 384 -12.83 31.21 11.88
C GLN A 384 -11.57 31.85 12.46
N GLN A 385 -10.66 31.02 13.00
CA GLN A 385 -9.33 31.41 13.43
C GLN A 385 -8.32 31.03 12.34
N PRO A 386 -7.72 32.00 11.63
CA PRO A 386 -6.71 31.72 10.61
C PRO A 386 -5.51 30.96 11.22
N VAL A 387 -5.13 29.85 10.59
CA VAL A 387 -3.92 29.09 10.92
C VAL A 387 -2.97 29.07 9.72
N GLN A 388 -1.75 29.58 9.94
CA GLN A 388 -0.66 29.50 8.98
C GLN A 388 0.01 28.13 9.10
N VAL A 389 0.24 27.47 7.97
CA VAL A 389 0.84 26.14 7.91
C VAL A 389 2.17 26.23 7.16
N THR A 390 3.24 25.76 7.81
CA THR A 390 4.55 25.58 7.19
C THR A 390 4.87 24.09 7.14
N ALA A 391 5.08 23.58 5.94
CA ALA A 391 5.38 22.18 5.65
C ALA A 391 6.81 22.03 5.14
N THR A 392 7.60 21.18 5.80
CA THR A 392 8.92 20.77 5.33
C THR A 392 8.82 19.32 4.85
N VAL A 393 9.04 19.09 3.55
CA VAL A 393 8.78 17.81 2.89
C VAL A 393 10.05 17.30 2.20
N VAL A 394 10.37 16.02 2.43
CA VAL A 394 11.47 15.30 1.76
C VAL A 394 10.87 14.42 0.67
N LEU A 395 11.34 14.56 -0.57
CA LEU A 395 10.89 13.77 -1.71
C LEU A 395 11.84 12.63 -2.04
N ALA A 396 11.29 11.53 -2.54
CA ALA A 396 12.06 10.39 -2.99
C ALA A 396 12.92 10.72 -4.23
N GLY A 397 14.12 10.15 -4.30
CA GLY A 397 14.98 10.24 -5.49
C GLY A 397 15.56 11.63 -5.78
N SER A 398 15.65 12.02 -7.05
CA SER A 398 16.21 13.31 -7.51
C SER A 398 15.23 14.49 -7.41
N GLY A 399 14.06 14.28 -6.79
CA GLY A 399 12.97 15.25 -6.75
C GLY A 399 12.00 15.14 -7.92
N VAL A 400 10.96 16.00 -7.90
CA VAL A 400 9.89 16.06 -8.91
C VAL A 400 10.06 17.30 -9.80
N GLY A 401 9.65 17.21 -11.07
CA GLY A 401 9.69 18.35 -12.00
C GLY A 401 8.71 19.46 -11.61
N GLY A 402 8.85 20.67 -12.16
CA GLY A 402 8.06 21.84 -11.74
C GLY A 402 6.53 21.68 -11.83
N ALA A 403 6.01 21.07 -12.90
CA ALA A 403 4.57 20.81 -13.04
C ALA A 403 4.07 19.75 -12.03
N GLU A 404 4.91 18.76 -11.74
CA GLU A 404 4.60 17.70 -10.78
C GLU A 404 4.70 18.19 -9.34
N LEU A 405 5.58 19.16 -9.06
CA LEU A 405 5.69 19.85 -7.79
C LEU A 405 4.42 20.68 -7.49
N VAL A 406 3.87 21.36 -8.49
CA VAL A 406 2.60 22.10 -8.35
C VAL A 406 1.45 21.13 -8.03
N SER A 407 1.35 20.03 -8.77
CA SER A 407 0.34 18.99 -8.49
C SER A 407 0.52 18.36 -7.09
N LEU A 408 1.75 18.14 -6.66
CA LEU A 408 2.05 17.65 -5.31
C LEU A 408 1.63 18.68 -4.25
N GLN A 409 1.93 19.96 -4.47
CA GLN A 409 1.55 21.04 -3.56
C GLN A 409 0.03 21.13 -3.41
N GLU A 410 -0.73 21.13 -4.52
CA GLU A 410 -2.19 21.17 -4.49
C GLU A 410 -2.78 19.96 -3.74
N ALA A 411 -2.28 18.75 -4.03
CA ALA A 411 -2.73 17.53 -3.36
C ALA A 411 -2.40 17.52 -1.86
N LEU A 412 -1.22 18.02 -1.48
CA LEU A 412 -0.80 18.14 -0.09
C LEU A 412 -1.64 19.17 0.66
N GLU A 413 -1.84 20.36 0.09
CA GLU A 413 -2.67 21.41 0.66
C GLU A 413 -4.10 20.93 0.89
N GLU A 414 -4.67 20.16 -0.04
CA GLU A 414 -6.01 19.61 0.09
C GLU A 414 -6.11 18.60 1.23
N ARG A 415 -5.21 17.60 1.28
CA ARG A 415 -5.19 16.58 2.35
C ARG A 415 -4.99 17.19 3.73
N VAL A 416 -4.02 18.10 3.87
CA VAL A 416 -3.70 18.73 5.15
C VAL A 416 -4.83 19.67 5.59
N SER A 417 -5.47 20.38 4.64
CA SER A 417 -6.65 21.17 4.96
C SER A 417 -7.83 20.31 5.41
N ALA A 418 -8.03 19.13 4.82
CA ALA A 418 -9.08 18.21 5.24
C ALA A 418 -8.89 17.77 6.70
N VAL A 419 -7.65 17.44 7.09
CA VAL A 419 -7.33 17.10 8.49
C VAL A 419 -7.60 18.28 9.44
N LEU A 420 -7.24 19.50 9.05
CA LEU A 420 -7.48 20.69 9.88
C LEU A 420 -8.97 21.04 10.02
N ARG A 421 -9.77 20.81 8.97
CA ARG A 421 -11.23 21.00 9.01
C ARG A 421 -11.96 19.97 9.86
N ASP A 422 -11.37 18.78 10.05
CA ASP A 422 -11.90 17.73 10.91
C ASP A 422 -11.61 17.97 12.41
N VAL A 423 -10.78 18.98 12.74
CA VAL A 423 -10.54 19.37 14.13
C VAL A 423 -11.79 20.04 14.70
N PRO A 424 -12.36 19.53 15.80
CA PRO A 424 -13.58 20.09 16.37
C PRO A 424 -13.35 21.52 16.90
N PRO A 425 -14.42 22.32 17.08
CA PRO A 425 -14.36 23.58 17.81
C PRO A 425 -13.58 23.47 19.12
N GLU A 426 -12.69 24.43 19.38
CA GLU A 426 -11.81 24.43 20.57
C GLU A 426 -10.81 23.24 20.64
N GLY A 427 -10.72 22.43 19.58
CA GLY A 427 -9.84 21.27 19.47
C GLY A 427 -8.38 21.62 19.21
N THR A 428 -7.50 20.64 19.41
CA THR A 428 -6.05 20.76 19.19
C THR A 428 -5.63 20.11 17.88
N ALA A 429 -5.11 20.90 16.93
CA ALA A 429 -4.37 20.40 15.79
C ALA A 429 -2.94 20.01 16.20
N ARG A 430 -2.53 18.80 15.85
CA ARG A 430 -1.19 18.25 16.17
C ARG A 430 -0.46 17.91 14.87
N GLN A 431 0.87 18.01 14.89
CA GLN A 431 1.72 17.68 13.75
C GLN A 431 1.54 16.23 13.25
N GLY A 432 1.44 15.25 14.15
CA GLY A 432 1.42 13.82 13.79
C GLY A 432 0.38 13.46 12.71
N PRO A 433 -0.91 13.79 12.89
CA PRO A 433 -1.94 13.59 11.85
C PRO A 433 -1.65 14.28 10.51
N LEU A 434 -1.04 15.48 10.54
CA LEU A 434 -0.69 16.22 9.32
C LEU A 434 0.47 15.54 8.57
N SER A 435 1.50 15.11 9.30
CA SER A 435 2.62 14.30 8.76
C SER A 435 2.11 12.99 8.17
N ALA A 436 1.21 12.28 8.86
CA ALA A 436 0.62 11.05 8.34
C ALA A 436 -0.19 11.27 7.05
N ALA A 437 -0.95 12.36 6.96
CA ALA A 437 -1.69 12.72 5.75
C ALA A 437 -0.75 13.05 4.57
N ALA A 438 0.40 13.67 4.84
CA ALA A 438 1.41 13.93 3.81
C ALA A 438 2.09 12.66 3.30
N LEU A 439 2.47 11.75 4.21
CA LEU A 439 3.12 10.47 3.92
C LEU A 439 2.21 9.46 3.17
N SER A 440 0.92 9.74 3.06
CA SER A 440 0.02 8.97 2.20
C SER A 440 0.33 9.13 0.70
N ASP A 441 1.07 10.18 0.33
CA ASP A 441 1.54 10.36 -1.05
C ASP A 441 2.87 9.62 -1.24
N PRO A 442 2.96 8.67 -2.19
CA PRO A 442 4.16 7.85 -2.38
C PRO A 442 5.39 8.64 -2.81
N ARG A 443 5.22 9.90 -3.24
CA ARG A 443 6.33 10.80 -3.60
C ARG A 443 7.02 11.41 -2.37
N VAL A 444 6.36 11.38 -1.22
CA VAL A 444 6.82 11.98 0.04
C VAL A 444 7.46 10.91 0.92
N VAL A 445 8.73 11.10 1.27
CA VAL A 445 9.50 10.21 2.13
C VAL A 445 9.38 10.63 3.59
N ASP A 446 9.43 11.94 3.83
CA ASP A 446 9.30 12.52 5.16
C ASP A 446 8.57 13.85 5.09
N ALA A 447 7.84 14.19 6.15
CA ALA A 447 7.08 15.43 6.24
C ALA A 447 6.96 15.93 7.69
N THR A 448 7.41 17.15 7.92
CA THR A 448 7.32 17.87 9.20
C THR A 448 6.45 19.11 9.03
N PHE A 449 5.55 19.36 9.98
CA PHE A 449 4.63 20.49 9.94
C PHE A 449 4.76 21.37 11.18
N THR A 450 4.65 22.68 10.98
CA THR A 450 4.47 23.66 12.06
C THR A 450 3.27 24.56 11.77
N LEU A 451 2.60 24.98 12.83
CA LEU A 451 1.33 25.71 12.81
C LEU A 451 1.50 27.03 13.58
N SER A 452 0.86 28.10 13.11
CA SER A 452 0.84 29.39 13.81
C SER A 452 -0.52 30.06 13.73
N LEU A 453 -0.97 30.62 14.86
CA LEU A 453 -2.19 31.46 14.97
C LEU A 453 -1.86 32.96 15.01
N GLY A 454 -0.70 33.37 14.46
CA GLY A 454 -0.19 34.74 14.53
C GLY A 454 0.99 34.95 15.49
N GLY A 455 1.57 33.86 16.01
CA GLY A 455 2.77 33.84 16.85
C GLY A 455 3.87 32.93 16.29
N ASP A 456 4.79 32.47 17.14
CA ASP A 456 5.86 31.57 16.71
C ASP A 456 5.31 30.21 16.23
N PRO A 457 5.89 29.61 15.17
CA PRO A 457 5.46 28.29 14.69
C PRO A 457 5.63 27.20 15.76
N GLN A 458 4.59 26.40 15.99
CA GLN A 458 4.55 25.32 16.97
C GLN A 458 4.14 23.98 16.33
N PRO A 459 4.54 22.83 16.89
CA PRO A 459 4.12 21.50 16.42
C PRO A 459 2.65 21.17 16.73
N SER A 460 1.99 21.99 17.55
CA SER A 460 0.55 21.87 17.82
C SER A 460 -0.05 23.22 18.19
N VAL A 461 -1.29 23.46 17.79
CA VAL A 461 -2.06 24.65 18.18
C VAL A 461 -3.47 24.23 18.59
N THR A 462 -4.03 24.91 19.59
CA THR A 462 -5.41 24.72 20.03
C THR A 462 -6.25 25.90 19.58
N ALA A 463 -7.43 25.64 19.01
CA ALA A 463 -8.35 26.68 18.63
C ALA A 463 -8.80 27.48 19.88
N PRO A 464 -8.75 28.82 19.87
CA PRO A 464 -9.34 29.65 20.91
C PRO A 464 -10.83 29.35 21.14
N ALA A 465 -11.33 29.66 22.33
CA ALA A 465 -12.74 29.44 22.70
C ALA A 465 -13.70 30.07 21.66
N GLY A 466 -14.71 29.31 21.23
CA GLY A 466 -15.67 29.73 20.21
C GLY A 466 -15.12 29.85 18.79
N THR A 467 -13.93 29.30 18.49
CA THR A 467 -13.34 29.34 17.15
C THR A 467 -13.03 27.95 16.58
N VAL A 468 -12.91 27.91 15.25
CA VAL A 468 -12.44 26.75 14.48
C VAL A 468 -11.20 27.12 13.68
N LEU A 469 -10.29 26.17 13.49
CA LEU A 469 -9.07 26.41 12.72
C LEU A 469 -9.40 26.50 11.23
N ALA A 470 -9.06 27.63 10.61
CA ALA A 470 -9.23 27.86 9.18
C ALA A 470 -7.85 27.94 8.51
N PRO A 471 -7.42 26.91 7.75
CA PRO A 471 -6.11 26.91 7.10
C PRO A 471 -6.01 28.04 6.07
N VAL A 472 -4.97 28.86 6.19
CA VAL A 472 -4.68 29.93 5.23
C VAL A 472 -3.91 29.34 4.06
N ARG A 473 -4.43 29.48 2.84
CA ARG A 473 -3.76 29.05 1.60
C ARG A 473 -3.16 30.25 0.83
N PRO A 474 -2.03 30.08 0.11
CA PRO A 474 -1.24 28.85 -0.01
C PRO A 474 -0.41 28.56 1.25
N PHE A 475 -0.01 27.30 1.45
CA PHE A 475 0.87 26.92 2.54
C PHE A 475 2.32 27.30 2.23
N THR A 476 3.12 27.52 3.27
CA THR A 476 4.57 27.68 3.09
C THR A 476 5.19 26.30 2.96
N LEU A 477 5.64 25.95 1.75
CA LEU A 477 6.22 24.65 1.46
C LEU A 477 7.75 24.75 1.27
N LEU A 478 8.49 24.00 2.08
CA LEU A 478 9.94 23.82 1.99
C LEU A 478 10.22 22.40 1.52
N VAL A 479 10.86 22.25 0.36
CA VAL A 479 11.07 20.94 -0.28
C VAL A 479 12.55 20.59 -0.34
N THR A 480 12.89 19.39 0.11
CA THR A 480 14.21 18.77 -0.06
C THR A 480 14.06 17.41 -0.73
N THR A 481 15.16 16.83 -1.22
CA THR A 481 15.16 15.50 -1.85
C THR A 481 16.11 14.58 -1.08
N GLU A 482 15.86 13.27 -1.11
CA GLU A 482 16.75 12.27 -0.51
C GLU A 482 18.18 12.32 -1.10
N SER A 483 18.33 12.87 -2.31
CA SER A 483 19.62 13.08 -2.98
C SER A 483 20.29 14.42 -2.62
N GLY A 484 19.83 15.11 -1.58
CA GLY A 484 20.49 16.30 -1.05
C GLY A 484 21.94 15.98 -0.67
N ALA A 485 22.89 16.72 -1.25
CA ALA A 485 24.34 16.54 -1.10
C ALA A 485 24.73 16.18 0.34
N GLY A 486 25.19 14.94 0.53
CA GLY A 486 25.91 14.55 1.73
C GLY A 486 27.24 15.32 1.81
N PRO A 487 27.85 15.43 3.00
CA PRO A 487 29.17 16.03 3.12
C PRO A 487 30.16 15.30 2.20
N SER A 488 31.01 16.06 1.49
CA SER A 488 32.09 15.54 0.65
C SER A 488 32.84 14.42 1.35
N ALA A 489 32.95 13.25 0.74
CA ALA A 489 33.72 12.13 1.27
C ALA A 489 34.97 11.88 0.41
N ASP A 490 36.09 11.58 1.07
CA ASP A 490 37.26 11.01 0.40
C ASP A 490 36.99 9.51 0.21
N VAL A 491 36.82 9.10 -1.05
CA VAL A 491 36.58 7.71 -1.46
C VAL A 491 37.92 7.05 -1.75
N LEU A 492 38.37 6.21 -0.82
CA LEU A 492 39.64 5.50 -0.90
C LEU A 492 39.46 4.14 -1.55
N VAL A 493 40.26 3.84 -2.57
CA VAL A 493 40.16 2.61 -3.36
C VAL A 493 41.39 1.72 -3.17
N ASP A 494 41.15 0.50 -2.72
CA ASP A 494 42.15 -0.58 -2.63
C ASP A 494 41.89 -1.60 -3.76
N ALA A 495 42.86 -1.79 -4.64
CA ALA A 495 42.74 -2.68 -5.80
C ALA A 495 43.59 -3.94 -5.64
N LEU A 496 43.00 -5.12 -5.86
CA LEU A 496 43.71 -6.38 -6.02
C LEU A 496 43.65 -6.77 -7.50
N VAL A 497 44.80 -6.88 -8.15
CA VAL A 497 44.89 -7.09 -9.60
C VAL A 497 45.75 -8.31 -9.92
N PRO A 498 45.12 -9.46 -10.20
CA PRO A 498 45.83 -10.63 -10.70
C PRO A 498 46.21 -10.46 -12.17
N LEU A 499 47.47 -10.77 -12.52
CA LEU A 499 47.98 -10.59 -13.88
C LEU A 499 49.06 -11.62 -14.29
N HIS A 500 49.29 -11.72 -15.59
CA HIS A 500 50.42 -12.40 -16.20
C HIS A 500 51.41 -11.38 -16.78
N LEU A 501 52.70 -11.52 -16.47
CA LEU A 501 53.73 -10.61 -16.97
C LEU A 501 54.16 -10.98 -18.39
N ALA A 502 54.43 -9.97 -19.21
CA ALA A 502 55.05 -10.16 -20.51
C ALA A 502 56.52 -10.60 -20.36
N PRO A 503 57.09 -11.36 -21.34
CA PRO A 503 58.48 -11.80 -21.27
C PRO A 503 59.46 -10.62 -21.14
N GLY A 504 60.31 -10.66 -20.11
CA GLY A 504 61.33 -9.64 -19.86
C GLY A 504 60.87 -8.43 -19.03
N VAL A 505 59.61 -8.41 -18.57
CA VAL A 505 59.08 -7.37 -17.67
C VAL A 505 59.19 -7.84 -16.22
N THR A 506 59.70 -6.98 -15.33
CA THR A 506 59.76 -7.29 -13.91
C THR A 506 58.44 -6.95 -13.22
N ALA A 507 58.13 -7.63 -12.11
CA ALA A 507 56.94 -7.33 -11.30
C ALA A 507 56.92 -5.87 -10.83
N ALA A 508 58.10 -5.29 -10.53
CA ALA A 508 58.23 -3.90 -10.11
C ALA A 508 57.88 -2.90 -11.23
N ASP A 509 58.29 -3.18 -12.47
CA ASP A 509 57.95 -2.34 -13.62
C ASP A 509 56.44 -2.37 -13.91
N ALA A 510 55.82 -3.54 -13.79
CA ALA A 510 54.37 -3.72 -13.95
C ALA A 510 53.59 -3.01 -12.83
N GLU A 511 54.02 -3.14 -11.57
CA GLU A 511 53.39 -2.48 -10.42
C GLU A 511 53.43 -0.95 -10.54
N GLN A 512 54.56 -0.39 -10.99
CA GLN A 512 54.69 1.06 -11.20
C GLN A 512 53.76 1.56 -12.31
N ALA A 513 53.75 0.88 -13.46
CA ALA A 513 52.89 1.25 -14.58
C ALA A 513 51.40 1.17 -14.20
N LEU A 514 51.01 0.09 -13.52
CA LEU A 514 49.63 -0.15 -13.12
C LEU A 514 49.16 0.82 -12.04
N SER A 515 50.01 1.12 -11.04
CA SER A 515 49.71 2.11 -10.01
C SER A 515 49.54 3.52 -10.58
N LEU A 516 50.35 3.88 -11.59
CA LEU A 516 50.23 5.18 -12.26
C LEU A 516 48.92 5.29 -13.04
N ALA A 517 48.55 4.24 -13.78
CA ALA A 517 47.30 4.19 -14.54
C ALA A 517 46.07 4.18 -13.62
N ALA A 518 46.14 3.49 -12.48
CA ALA A 518 45.08 3.48 -11.48
C ALA A 518 44.83 4.89 -10.91
N ARG A 519 45.91 5.61 -10.57
CA ARG A 519 45.81 6.98 -10.02
C ARG A 519 45.31 7.99 -11.05
N SER A 520 45.74 7.87 -12.31
CA SER A 520 45.24 8.74 -13.37
C SER A 520 43.75 8.52 -13.62
N TRP A 521 43.29 7.27 -13.58
CA TRP A 521 41.87 6.94 -13.67
C TRP A 521 41.05 7.52 -12.51
N ALA A 522 41.49 7.35 -11.27
CA ALA A 522 40.79 7.91 -10.11
C ALA A 522 40.64 9.44 -10.22
N ALA A 523 41.66 10.14 -10.74
CA ALA A 523 41.61 11.57 -10.98
C ALA A 523 40.62 12.02 -12.08
N THR A 524 40.13 11.09 -12.92
CA THR A 524 39.10 11.38 -13.93
C THR A 524 37.67 11.20 -13.43
N LEU A 525 37.48 10.59 -12.25
CA LEU A 525 36.17 10.38 -11.65
C LEU A 525 35.68 11.66 -10.96
N GLY A 526 34.41 11.97 -11.15
CA GLY A 526 33.74 13.14 -10.58
C GLY A 526 32.23 12.98 -10.53
N ALA A 527 31.52 14.08 -10.28
CA ALA A 527 30.07 14.11 -10.12
C ALA A 527 29.32 13.34 -11.22
N GLY A 528 28.51 12.35 -10.82
CA GLY A 528 27.70 11.55 -11.74
C GLY A 528 28.44 10.39 -12.42
N THR A 529 29.69 10.13 -12.04
CA THR A 529 30.43 8.90 -12.42
C THR A 529 30.35 7.85 -11.32
N ALA A 530 30.89 6.65 -11.57
CA ALA A 530 30.95 5.58 -10.58
C ALA A 530 32.28 4.81 -10.65
N VAL A 531 32.81 4.43 -9.49
CA VAL A 531 33.91 3.45 -9.38
C VAL A 531 33.35 2.08 -9.75
N THR A 532 33.91 1.47 -10.78
CA THR A 532 33.53 0.14 -11.27
C THR A 532 34.78 -0.65 -11.66
N VAL A 533 34.72 -1.98 -11.53
CA VAL A 533 35.81 -2.87 -11.97
C VAL A 533 36.04 -2.76 -13.48
N ASP A 534 34.97 -2.63 -14.27
CA ASP A 534 35.05 -2.41 -15.71
C ASP A 534 35.80 -1.14 -16.09
N GLY A 535 35.43 -0.02 -15.48
CA GLY A 535 36.10 1.27 -15.70
C GLY A 535 37.56 1.23 -15.31
N PHE A 536 37.88 0.57 -14.19
CA PHE A 536 39.25 0.39 -13.72
C PHE A 536 40.09 -0.46 -14.68
N ILE A 537 39.61 -1.66 -15.05
CA ILE A 537 40.32 -2.57 -15.96
C ILE A 537 40.58 -1.91 -17.31
N ALA A 538 39.59 -1.18 -17.86
CA ALA A 538 39.76 -0.45 -19.10
C ALA A 538 40.87 0.59 -19.02
N ALA A 539 41.04 1.24 -17.87
CA ALA A 539 42.05 2.27 -17.67
C ALA A 539 43.46 1.73 -17.38
N VAL A 540 43.58 0.59 -16.69
CA VAL A 540 44.89 0.00 -16.34
C VAL A 540 45.44 -0.98 -17.37
N ARG A 541 44.74 -1.19 -18.49
CA ARG A 541 45.13 -2.14 -19.53
C ARG A 541 46.45 -1.74 -20.22
N ASP A 542 47.42 -2.65 -20.22
CA ASP A 542 48.69 -2.51 -20.94
C ASP A 542 49.18 -3.86 -21.49
N ASP A 543 48.67 -4.23 -22.66
CA ASP A 543 48.96 -5.50 -23.32
C ASP A 543 50.46 -5.67 -23.70
N THR A 544 51.27 -4.62 -23.59
CA THR A 544 52.71 -4.69 -23.87
C THR A 544 53.53 -5.13 -22.65
N ARG A 545 52.99 -4.96 -21.44
CA ARG A 545 53.69 -5.25 -20.17
C ARG A 545 53.06 -6.37 -19.37
N TYR A 546 51.73 -6.50 -19.40
CA TYR A 546 51.01 -7.54 -18.65
C TYR A 546 49.61 -7.81 -19.21
N ALA A 547 49.06 -8.98 -18.91
CA ALA A 547 47.67 -9.34 -19.17
C ALA A 547 46.90 -9.50 -17.85
N VAL A 548 45.87 -8.68 -17.64
CA VAL A 548 45.04 -8.71 -16.42
C VAL A 548 44.08 -9.90 -16.45
N VAL A 549 44.05 -10.69 -15.38
CA VAL A 549 43.06 -11.76 -15.19
C VAL A 549 41.77 -11.16 -14.64
N ARG A 550 40.97 -10.65 -15.57
CA ARG A 550 39.76 -9.86 -15.29
C ARG A 550 38.78 -10.50 -14.28
N ALA A 551 38.56 -11.81 -14.36
CA ALA A 551 37.59 -12.52 -13.52
C ALA A 551 37.88 -12.42 -12.01
N ASP A 552 39.13 -12.15 -11.64
CA ASP A 552 39.59 -12.14 -10.24
C ASP A 552 40.01 -10.75 -9.74
N VAL A 553 39.77 -9.71 -10.54
CA VAL A 553 40.02 -8.32 -10.11
C VAL A 553 38.97 -7.94 -9.07
N ALA A 554 39.44 -7.38 -7.95
CA ALA A 554 38.57 -6.87 -6.90
C ALA A 554 38.98 -5.44 -6.53
N LEU A 555 37.99 -4.56 -6.40
CA LEU A 555 38.18 -3.24 -5.83
C LEU A 555 37.44 -3.17 -4.49
N THR A 556 38.06 -2.54 -3.50
CA THR A 556 37.40 -2.20 -2.24
C THR A 556 37.39 -0.69 -2.11
N THR A 557 36.20 -0.10 -2.04
CA THR A 557 36.04 1.34 -1.82
C THR A 557 35.65 1.60 -0.37
N GLU A 558 36.30 2.57 0.25
CA GLU A 558 35.98 3.06 1.58
C GLU A 558 35.59 4.53 1.51
N ALA A 559 34.43 4.88 2.05
CA ALA A 559 33.96 6.26 2.17
C ALA A 559 33.38 6.47 3.58
N GLY A 560 34.08 7.23 4.43
CA GLY A 560 33.76 7.30 5.85
C GLY A 560 33.88 5.93 6.54
N GLU A 561 32.81 5.44 7.19
CA GLU A 561 32.77 4.12 7.83
C GLU A 561 32.19 3.02 6.92
N ARG A 562 31.94 3.30 5.63
CA ARG A 562 31.31 2.35 4.70
C ARG A 562 32.36 1.70 3.80
N PHE A 563 32.30 0.37 3.72
CA PHE A 563 33.13 -0.45 2.85
C PHE A 563 32.26 -1.13 1.79
N LEU A 564 32.70 -1.09 0.54
CA LEU A 564 32.04 -1.78 -0.56
C LEU A 564 33.08 -2.52 -1.39
N ARG A 565 32.87 -3.83 -1.56
CA ARG A 565 33.70 -4.67 -2.44
C ARG A 565 33.01 -4.81 -3.80
N LEU A 566 33.74 -4.49 -4.85
CA LEU A 566 33.30 -4.52 -6.24
C LEU A 566 34.02 -5.66 -6.98
N GLY A 567 33.28 -6.37 -7.83
CA GLY A 567 33.79 -7.44 -8.70
C GLY A 567 33.42 -7.18 -10.16
N ASP A 568 33.94 -8.00 -11.08
CA ASP A 568 33.62 -7.89 -12.51
C ASP A 568 32.11 -8.04 -12.75
N GLY A 569 31.48 -7.00 -13.32
CA GLY A 569 30.03 -6.91 -13.51
C GLY A 569 29.19 -6.85 -12.22
N LEU A 570 29.81 -6.70 -11.04
CA LEU A 570 29.14 -6.76 -9.74
C LEU A 570 29.47 -5.54 -8.87
N GLY A 571 28.48 -4.67 -8.71
CA GLY A 571 28.53 -3.50 -7.84
C GLY A 571 29.11 -2.25 -8.51
N ALA A 572 28.72 -1.09 -8.00
CA ALA A 572 29.28 0.20 -8.39
C ALA A 572 29.26 1.14 -7.16
N HIS A 573 30.29 1.96 -7.01
CA HIS A 573 30.30 3.05 -6.02
C HIS A 573 30.01 4.37 -6.74
N PRO A 574 28.83 4.98 -6.59
CA PRO A 574 28.53 6.27 -7.21
C PRO A 574 29.39 7.38 -6.57
N VAL A 575 29.92 8.28 -7.39
CA VAL A 575 30.74 9.41 -6.94
C VAL A 575 29.83 10.64 -6.83
N GLY A 576 29.72 11.18 -5.61
CA GLY A 576 28.96 12.38 -5.29
C GLY A 576 29.57 13.65 -5.89
N THR A 577 28.82 14.75 -5.82
CA THR A 577 29.18 16.02 -6.47
C THR A 577 30.49 16.63 -5.95
N ASP A 578 30.81 16.41 -4.68
CA ASP A 578 32.01 16.95 -4.00
C ASP A 578 32.97 15.84 -3.49
N ASP A 579 32.76 14.59 -3.92
CA ASP A 579 33.61 13.47 -3.49
C ASP A 579 34.96 13.49 -4.21
N LYS A 580 36.01 13.06 -3.50
CA LYS A 580 37.34 12.88 -4.07
C LYS A 580 37.69 11.41 -4.08
N VAL A 581 37.98 10.85 -5.26
CA VAL A 581 38.41 9.46 -5.38
C VAL A 581 39.93 9.38 -5.40
N GLU A 582 40.51 8.57 -4.51
CA GLU A 582 41.95 8.33 -4.45
C GLU A 582 42.27 6.83 -4.37
N ILE A 583 43.28 6.40 -5.12
CA ILE A 583 43.83 5.04 -5.00
C ILE A 583 44.72 4.97 -3.76
N ARG A 584 44.26 4.25 -2.74
CA ARG A 584 45.01 4.02 -1.51
C ARG A 584 46.10 2.98 -1.70
N SER A 585 45.76 1.84 -2.31
CA SER A 585 46.73 0.78 -2.60
C SER A 585 46.38 0.00 -3.86
N VAL A 586 47.40 -0.55 -4.49
CA VAL A 586 47.24 -1.52 -5.57
C VAL A 586 48.14 -2.73 -5.29
N ALA A 587 47.53 -3.86 -5.00
CA ALA A 587 48.19 -5.13 -4.75
C ALA A 587 48.24 -5.96 -6.04
N LEU A 588 49.44 -6.30 -6.47
CA LEU A 588 49.69 -7.14 -7.62
C LEU A 588 49.67 -8.62 -7.20
N ASP A 589 48.93 -9.46 -7.92
CA ASP A 589 49.01 -10.92 -7.81
C ASP A 589 49.58 -11.50 -9.12
N VAL A 590 50.90 -11.73 -9.16
CA VAL A 590 51.58 -12.26 -10.35
C VAL A 590 51.33 -13.76 -10.43
N ARG A 591 50.60 -14.18 -11.46
CA ARG A 591 50.32 -15.59 -11.72
C ARG A 591 51.28 -16.17 -12.74
N GLU A 592 51.98 -17.23 -12.36
CA GLU A 592 52.80 -18.00 -13.28
C GLU A 592 51.91 -18.82 -14.22
N GLY A 593 51.81 -18.41 -15.48
CA GLY A 593 51.31 -19.24 -16.58
C GLY A 593 50.09 -18.70 -17.31
N GLY A 594 50.25 -18.51 -18.63
CA GLY A 594 49.17 -18.26 -19.59
C GLY A 594 49.73 -17.90 -20.96
N ALA A 595 50.18 -18.91 -21.71
CA ALA A 595 50.25 -18.85 -23.17
C ALA A 595 48.84 -19.05 -23.74
#